data_AF-A0A3M1QNY1-F1
#
_entry.id   AF-A0A3M1QNY1-F1
#
_cell.length_a   1.000
_cell.length_b   1.000
_cell.length_c   1.000
_cell.angle_alpha   90.00
_cell.angle_beta   90.00
_cell.angle_gamma   90.00
#
_symmetry.space_group_name_H-M   'P 1'
#
loop_
_entity.id
_entity.type
_entity.pdbx_description
1 polymer ?
#
loop_
_entity_poly.entity_id
_entity_poly.type
_entity_poly.pdbx_seq_one_letter_code
_entity_poly.pdbx_strand_id
1 'polypeptide(L)'
;TPSDVLRVTAMTLMNAMGGASGALYGTLFLQASAAVKGQATLGVVDFAAMWQAGLNGVIERGKAELGGKTMIDALQPAFDALKIANDEDQSLADALAAAADAAQQGADATAEMVAQYGRAKFTGERSRGQVDAGAASMAVMFKAMWDYWRGQEDGET
;
A
#
# COMPACT_ATOMS: atom_id res chain seq x y z
N THR A 1 3.24 18.17 9.94
CA THR A 1 4.08 17.77 8.78
C THR A 1 3.52 16.51 8.15
N PRO A 2 4.02 16.03 6.99
CA PRO A 2 3.62 14.72 6.43
C PRO A 2 3.73 13.58 7.45
N SER A 3 4.81 13.53 8.22
CA SER A 3 4.99 12.52 9.28
C SER A 3 3.90 12.56 10.34
N ASP A 4 3.41 13.74 10.74
CA ASP A 4 2.35 13.86 11.75
C ASP A 4 1.01 13.33 11.24
N VAL A 5 0.66 13.63 9.99
CA VAL A 5 -0.57 13.13 9.37
C VAL A 5 -0.53 11.61 9.30
N LEU A 6 0.58 11.03 8.81
CA LEU A 6 0.77 9.58 8.76
C LEU A 6 0.69 8.93 10.15
N ARG A 7 1.26 9.57 11.18
CA ARG A 7 1.21 9.06 12.56
C ARG A 7 -0.20 9.07 13.11
N VAL A 8 -0.94 10.15 12.90
CA VAL A 8 -2.34 10.25 13.32
C VAL A 8 -3.18 9.20 12.60
N THR A 9 -3.02 9.04 11.29
CA THR A 9 -3.66 7.98 10.51
C THR A 9 -3.35 6.60 11.08
N ALA A 10 -2.08 6.30 11.35
CA ALA A 10 -1.65 5.03 11.94
C ALA A 10 -2.37 4.76 13.27
N MET A 11 -2.35 5.72 14.20
CA MET A 11 -2.98 5.58 15.51
C MET A 11 -4.50 5.41 15.40
N THR A 12 -5.14 6.17 14.51
CA THR A 12 -6.58 6.07 14.26
C THR A 12 -6.95 4.68 13.73
N LEU A 13 -6.21 4.16 12.74
CA LEU A 13 -6.48 2.83 12.17
C LEU A 13 -6.25 1.72 13.20
N MET A 14 -5.21 1.81 14.03
CA MET A 14 -4.98 0.84 15.12
C MET A 14 -6.11 0.83 16.15
N ASN A 15 -6.70 1.98 16.45
CA ASN A 15 -7.74 2.11 17.47
C ASN A 15 -9.14 1.80 16.93
N ALA A 16 -9.44 2.19 15.69
CA ALA A 16 -10.76 2.06 15.08
C ALA A 16 -10.98 0.71 14.40
N MET A 17 -9.93 0.09 13.88
CA MET A 17 -10.03 -1.21 13.20
C MET A 17 -9.62 -2.35 14.13
N GLY A 18 -10.53 -3.31 14.33
CA GLY A 18 -10.23 -4.53 15.08
C GLY A 18 -9.47 -5.57 14.24
N GLY A 19 -8.75 -6.46 14.92
CA GLY A 19 -8.14 -7.65 14.30
C GLY A 19 -6.83 -7.38 13.55
N ALA A 20 -6.51 -8.26 12.60
CA ALA A 20 -5.23 -8.23 11.88
C ALA A 20 -5.08 -6.99 10.98
N SER A 21 -6.17 -6.51 10.39
CA SER A 21 -6.14 -5.38 9.46
C SER A 21 -5.71 -4.08 10.15
N GLY A 22 -6.30 -3.73 11.30
CA GLY A 22 -5.90 -2.53 12.05
C GLY A 22 -4.44 -2.55 12.49
N ALA A 23 -3.95 -3.73 12.88
CA ALA A 23 -2.56 -3.94 13.24
C ALA A 23 -1.59 -3.76 12.05
N LEU A 24 -1.97 -4.25 10.86
CA LEU A 24 -1.15 -4.15 9.64
C LEU A 24 -1.19 -2.75 9.05
N TYR A 25 -2.37 -2.14 8.84
CA TYR A 25 -2.47 -0.76 8.35
C TYR A 25 -1.86 0.25 9.33
N GLY A 26 -2.08 0.05 10.63
CA GLY A 26 -1.41 0.84 11.65
C GLY A 26 0.11 0.80 11.50
N THR A 27 0.67 -0.40 11.31
CA THR A 27 2.11 -0.58 11.13
C THR A 27 2.60 0.05 9.84
N LEU A 28 1.87 -0.12 8.73
CA LEU A 28 2.15 0.49 7.44
C LEU A 28 2.38 2.01 7.59
N PHE A 29 1.40 2.70 8.16
CA PHE A 29 1.45 4.16 8.30
C PHE A 29 2.41 4.63 9.40
N LEU A 30 2.63 3.84 10.45
CA LEU A 30 3.57 4.19 11.51
C LEU A 30 5.02 4.13 11.01
N GLN A 31 5.37 3.10 10.24
CA GLN A 31 6.71 2.98 9.65
C GLN A 31 6.94 4.02 8.55
N ALA A 32 5.93 4.26 7.71
CA ALA A 32 5.91 5.37 6.76
C ALA A 32 6.17 6.73 7.44
N SER A 33 5.48 7.02 8.54
CA SER A 33 5.66 8.24 9.34
C SER A 33 7.09 8.41 9.84
N ALA A 34 7.70 7.33 10.34
CA ALA A 34 9.07 7.36 10.83
C ALA A 34 10.09 7.66 9.73
N ALA A 35 9.88 7.11 8.53
CA ALA A 35 10.79 7.28 7.39
C ALA A 35 10.90 8.73 6.89
N VAL A 36 9.81 9.51 7.01
CA VAL A 36 9.75 10.90 6.53
C VAL A 36 9.72 11.93 7.67
N LYS A 37 10.18 11.54 8.86
CA LYS A 37 10.19 12.41 10.03
C LYS A 37 11.05 13.65 9.80
N GLY A 38 10.48 14.83 10.06
CA GLY A 38 11.18 16.11 9.93
C GLY A 38 11.13 16.71 8.52
N GLN A 39 10.60 15.99 7.53
CA GLN A 39 10.38 16.54 6.20
C GLN A 39 9.22 17.54 6.20
N ALA A 40 9.39 18.66 5.50
CA ALA A 40 8.34 19.66 5.31
C ALA A 40 7.44 19.31 4.11
N THR A 41 8.03 18.76 3.06
CA THR A 41 7.40 18.30 1.82
C THR A 41 7.99 16.94 1.44
N LEU A 42 7.29 16.16 0.60
CA LEU A 42 7.79 14.88 0.11
C LEU A 42 8.13 15.00 -1.38
N GLY A 43 9.38 14.72 -1.73
CA GLY A 43 9.76 14.43 -3.12
C GLY A 43 9.53 12.96 -3.47
N VAL A 44 9.81 12.58 -4.72
CA VAL A 44 9.70 11.19 -5.19
C VAL A 44 10.52 10.22 -4.31
N VAL A 45 11.75 10.61 -3.97
CA VAL A 45 12.65 9.81 -3.11
C VAL A 45 12.06 9.60 -1.71
N ASP A 46 11.56 10.65 -1.05
CA ASP A 46 10.94 10.54 0.27
C ASP A 46 9.67 9.69 0.22
N PHE A 47 8.90 9.83 -0.86
CA PHE A 47 7.66 9.10 -1.09
C PHE A 47 7.93 7.59 -1.29
N ALA A 48 8.93 7.23 -2.09
CA ALA A 48 9.36 5.84 -2.26
C ALA A 48 9.90 5.26 -0.95
N ALA A 49 10.72 6.01 -0.20
CA ALA A 49 11.24 5.59 1.11
C ALA A 49 10.12 5.36 2.14
N MET A 50 9.09 6.21 2.14
CA MET A 50 7.89 6.08 2.97
C MET A 50 7.18 4.74 2.72
N TRP A 51 6.91 4.41 1.46
CA TRP A 51 6.24 3.16 1.07
C TRP A 51 7.11 1.92 1.32
N GLN A 52 8.42 2.00 1.06
CA GLN A 52 9.39 0.95 1.40
C GLN A 52 9.34 0.60 2.89
N ALA A 53 9.42 1.62 3.77
CA ALA A 53 9.40 1.42 5.22
C ALA A 53 8.08 0.81 5.67
N GLY A 54 6.96 1.31 5.13
CA GLY A 54 5.63 0.76 5.38
C GLY A 54 5.51 -0.72 5.00
N LEU A 55 5.91 -1.08 3.79
CA LEU A 55 5.91 -2.44 3.28
C LEU A 55 6.77 -3.38 4.14
N ASN A 56 8.00 -2.96 4.46
CA ASN A 56 8.89 -3.74 5.34
C ASN A 56 8.25 -3.98 6.71
N GLY A 57 7.60 -2.97 7.27
CA GLY A 57 6.87 -3.10 8.53
C GLY A 57 5.70 -4.09 8.46
N VAL A 58 4.93 -4.06 7.37
CA VAL A 58 3.81 -4.99 7.15
C VAL A 58 4.33 -6.42 7.00
N ILE A 59 5.40 -6.64 6.24
CA ILE A 59 6.06 -7.95 6.09
C ILE A 59 6.58 -8.43 7.45
N GLU A 60 7.28 -7.57 8.19
CA GLU A 60 7.84 -7.93 9.49
C GLU A 60 6.74 -8.33 10.49
N ARG A 61 5.62 -7.62 10.50
CA ARG A 61 4.51 -7.88 11.42
C ARG A 61 3.64 -9.06 11.00
N GLY A 62 3.32 -9.14 9.70
CA GLY A 62 2.39 -10.13 9.15
C GLY A 62 3.04 -11.46 8.79
N LYS A 63 4.36 -11.47 8.55
CA LYS A 63 5.14 -12.62 8.03
C LYS A 63 4.57 -13.22 6.74
N ALA A 64 3.74 -12.44 6.05
CA ALA A 64 3.19 -12.82 4.77
C ALA A 64 4.20 -12.52 3.66
N GLU A 65 4.13 -13.32 2.62
CA GLU A 65 4.99 -13.21 1.44
C GLU A 65 4.13 -12.94 0.21
N LEU A 66 4.77 -12.50 -0.87
CA LEU A 66 4.14 -12.36 -2.17
C LEU A 66 3.60 -13.73 -2.65
N GLY A 67 2.40 -13.75 -3.21
CA GLY A 67 1.64 -14.96 -3.53
C GLY A 67 0.81 -15.50 -2.36
N GLY A 68 0.84 -14.86 -1.18
CA GLY A 68 0.15 -15.30 0.03
C GLY A 68 -1.36 -15.03 0.05
N LYS A 69 -1.89 -14.30 -0.93
CA LYS A 69 -3.26 -13.77 -1.01
C LYS A 69 -3.56 -12.81 0.15
N THR A 70 -2.83 -11.71 0.21
CA THR A 70 -2.89 -10.67 1.24
C THR A 70 -2.66 -9.28 0.64
N MET A 71 -2.72 -8.24 1.46
CA MET A 71 -2.39 -6.87 1.05
C MET A 71 -0.99 -6.70 0.42
N ILE A 72 -0.04 -7.60 0.72
CA ILE A 72 1.31 -7.57 0.14
C ILE A 72 1.26 -7.77 -1.37
N ASP A 73 0.30 -8.56 -1.86
CA ASP A 73 0.15 -8.85 -3.29
C ASP A 73 -0.20 -7.62 -4.13
N ALA A 74 -0.72 -6.56 -3.52
CA ALA A 74 -0.91 -5.27 -4.17
C ALA A 74 0.16 -4.25 -3.75
N LEU A 75 0.56 -4.24 -2.47
CA LEU A 75 1.50 -3.25 -1.93
C LEU A 75 2.93 -3.41 -2.48
N GLN A 76 3.43 -4.64 -2.60
CA GLN A 76 4.78 -4.89 -3.12
C GLN A 76 4.90 -4.48 -4.60
N PRO A 77 4.00 -4.89 -5.53
CA PRO A 77 4.05 -4.42 -6.91
C PRO A 77 3.94 -2.89 -7.05
N ALA A 78 3.09 -2.25 -6.25
CA ALA A 78 2.97 -0.80 -6.25
C ALA A 78 4.27 -0.10 -5.85
N PHE A 79 4.93 -0.61 -4.79
CA PHE A 79 6.24 -0.11 -4.37
C PHE A 79 7.32 -0.35 -5.45
N ASP A 80 7.34 -1.53 -6.08
CA ASP A 80 8.31 -1.83 -7.13
C ASP A 80 8.14 -0.88 -8.32
N ALA A 81 6.91 -0.52 -8.69
CA ALA A 81 6.63 0.49 -9.71
C ALA A 81 7.11 1.89 -9.30
N LEU A 82 6.89 2.32 -8.04
CA LEU A 82 7.45 3.58 -7.54
C LEU A 82 8.97 3.61 -7.61
N LYS A 83 9.62 2.48 -7.29
CA LYS A 83 11.08 2.37 -7.34
C LYS A 83 11.60 2.48 -8.77
N ILE A 84 10.99 1.77 -9.73
CA ILE A 84 11.35 1.86 -11.15
C ILE A 84 11.19 3.29 -11.64
N ALA A 85 10.06 3.94 -11.35
CA ALA A 85 9.82 5.32 -11.75
C ALA A 85 10.85 6.29 -11.17
N ASN A 86 11.29 6.08 -9.92
CA ASN A 86 12.38 6.85 -9.31
C ASN A 86 13.73 6.60 -10.00
N ASP A 87 14.05 5.36 -10.32
CA ASP A 87 15.31 4.98 -10.98
C ASP A 87 15.38 5.50 -12.43
N GLU A 88 14.23 5.73 -13.07
CA GLU A 88 14.08 6.28 -14.42
C GLU A 88 13.82 7.80 -14.47
N ASP A 89 13.94 8.51 -13.33
CA ASP A 89 13.68 9.95 -13.21
C ASP A 89 12.30 10.39 -13.75
N GLN A 90 11.29 9.52 -13.62
CA GLN A 90 9.93 9.82 -14.05
C GLN A 90 9.26 10.86 -13.14
N SER A 91 8.21 11.51 -13.67
CA SER A 91 7.42 12.45 -12.87
C SER A 91 6.67 11.72 -11.73
N LEU A 92 6.31 12.45 -10.66
CA LEU A 92 5.49 11.88 -9.58
C LEU A 92 4.11 11.42 -10.09
N ALA A 93 3.57 12.08 -11.12
CA ALA A 93 2.30 11.71 -11.74
C ALA A 93 2.42 10.33 -12.41
N ASP A 94 3.46 10.11 -13.22
CA ASP A 94 3.71 8.84 -13.90
C ASP A 94 4.00 7.72 -12.89
N ALA A 95 4.79 8.03 -11.85
CA ALA A 95 5.08 7.09 -10.76
C ALA A 95 3.80 6.64 -10.03
N LEU A 96 2.90 7.57 -9.73
CA LEU A 96 1.62 7.27 -9.08
C LEU A 96 0.68 6.47 -9.99
N ALA A 97 0.64 6.79 -11.28
CA ALA A 97 -0.13 6.03 -12.27
C ALA A 97 0.36 4.58 -12.35
N ALA A 98 1.67 4.37 -12.51
CA ALA A 98 2.28 3.05 -12.57
C ALA A 98 2.06 2.26 -11.27
N ALA A 99 2.18 2.91 -10.10
CA ALA A 99 1.93 2.28 -8.82
C ALA A 99 0.45 1.89 -8.63
N ALA A 100 -0.49 2.72 -9.08
CA ALA A 100 -1.92 2.41 -9.04
C ALA A 100 -2.26 1.20 -9.94
N ASP A 101 -1.73 1.16 -11.16
CA ASP A 101 -1.94 0.04 -12.08
C ASP A 101 -1.31 -1.25 -11.53
N ALA A 102 -0.10 -1.19 -10.98
CA ALA A 102 0.56 -2.34 -10.38
C ALA A 102 -0.18 -2.84 -9.13
N ALA A 103 -0.68 -1.95 -8.28
CA ALA A 103 -1.51 -2.31 -7.13
C ALA A 103 -2.81 -3.01 -7.55
N GLN A 104 -3.47 -2.50 -8.60
CA GLN A 104 -4.70 -3.06 -9.14
C GLN A 104 -4.46 -4.45 -9.73
N GLN A 105 -3.43 -4.62 -10.56
CA GLN A 105 -3.06 -5.92 -11.12
C GLN A 105 -2.70 -6.93 -10.03
N GLY A 106 -1.96 -6.50 -9.02
CA GLY A 106 -1.61 -7.31 -7.85
C GLY A 106 -2.85 -7.76 -7.06
N ALA A 107 -3.80 -6.85 -6.83
CA ALA A 107 -5.07 -7.18 -6.20
C ALA A 107 -5.89 -8.17 -7.05
N ASP A 108 -6.04 -7.94 -8.35
CA ASP A 108 -6.82 -8.82 -9.22
C ASP A 108 -6.21 -10.23 -9.30
N ALA A 109 -4.88 -10.33 -9.35
CA ALA A 109 -4.16 -11.60 -9.34
C ALA A 109 -4.45 -12.44 -8.09
N THR A 110 -4.81 -11.81 -6.96
CA THR A 110 -5.17 -12.56 -5.76
C THR A 110 -6.39 -13.45 -5.97
N ALA A 111 -7.27 -13.17 -6.93
CA ALA A 111 -8.42 -14.02 -7.21
C ALA A 111 -8.01 -15.47 -7.53
N GLU A 112 -6.89 -15.67 -8.23
CA GLU A 112 -6.40 -16.99 -8.62
C GLU A 112 -5.58 -17.69 -7.51
N MET A 113 -5.27 -16.97 -6.43
CA MET A 113 -4.47 -17.49 -5.32
C MET A 113 -5.31 -18.22 -4.27
N VAL A 114 -4.69 -19.21 -3.62
CA VAL A 114 -5.22 -19.86 -2.42
C VAL A 114 -4.64 -19.15 -1.20
N ALA A 115 -5.50 -18.75 -0.27
CA ALA A 115 -5.09 -18.04 0.93
C ALA A 115 -4.15 -18.88 1.80
N GLN A 116 -2.97 -18.33 2.08
CA GLN A 116 -1.99 -18.95 3.00
C GLN A 116 -2.01 -18.28 4.38
N TYR A 117 -2.49 -17.04 4.45
CA TYR A 117 -2.48 -16.22 5.66
C TYR A 117 -3.87 -15.76 6.08
N GLY A 118 -3.93 -15.12 7.25
CA GLY A 118 -5.16 -14.56 7.80
C GLY A 118 -6.24 -15.60 8.09
N ARG A 119 -7.50 -15.14 8.13
CA ARG A 119 -8.67 -16.01 8.32
C ARG A 119 -9.07 -16.74 7.04
N ALA A 120 -8.75 -16.18 5.88
CA ALA A 120 -9.10 -16.75 4.58
C ALA A 120 -8.46 -18.14 4.36
N LYS A 121 -7.27 -18.40 4.94
CA LYS A 121 -6.59 -19.70 4.83
C LYS A 121 -7.42 -20.88 5.34
N PHE A 122 -8.35 -20.66 6.29
CA PHE A 122 -9.21 -21.72 6.80
C PHE A 122 -10.25 -22.21 5.78
N THR A 123 -10.43 -21.49 4.68
CA THR A 123 -11.32 -21.88 3.58
C THR A 123 -10.61 -22.69 2.49
N GLY A 124 -9.27 -22.80 2.54
CA GLY A 124 -8.47 -23.56 1.59
C GLY A 124 -8.76 -23.18 0.14
N GLU A 125 -8.96 -24.17 -0.73
CA GLU A 125 -9.30 -24.02 -2.15
C GLU A 125 -10.52 -23.12 -2.40
N ARG A 126 -11.47 -23.02 -1.46
CA ARG A 126 -12.66 -22.16 -1.57
C ARG A 126 -12.33 -20.66 -1.52
N SER A 127 -11.10 -20.29 -1.15
CA SER A 127 -10.62 -18.90 -1.22
C SER A 127 -10.30 -18.45 -2.65
N ARG A 128 -10.11 -19.39 -3.60
CA ARG A 128 -9.89 -19.05 -5.01
C ARG A 128 -11.18 -18.52 -5.65
N GLY A 129 -11.05 -17.63 -6.62
CA GLY A 129 -12.13 -16.94 -7.31
C GLY A 129 -12.60 -15.64 -6.64
N GLN A 130 -11.97 -15.22 -5.54
CA GLN A 130 -12.30 -13.98 -4.83
C GLN A 130 -11.04 -13.14 -4.62
N VAL A 131 -11.11 -11.85 -4.95
CA VAL A 131 -10.03 -10.90 -4.65
C VAL A 131 -9.88 -10.74 -3.14
N ASP A 132 -8.64 -10.67 -2.65
CA ASP A 132 -8.35 -10.39 -1.24
C ASP A 132 -8.76 -8.96 -0.88
N ALA A 133 -9.47 -8.82 0.25
CA ALA A 133 -9.95 -7.52 0.70
C ALA A 133 -8.80 -6.57 1.10
N GLY A 134 -7.69 -7.11 1.63
CA GLY A 134 -6.52 -6.32 1.98
C GLY A 134 -5.81 -5.78 0.73
N ALA A 135 -5.65 -6.63 -0.29
CA ALA A 135 -5.08 -6.26 -1.59
C ALA A 135 -5.96 -5.24 -2.32
N ALA A 136 -7.27 -5.47 -2.38
CA ALA A 136 -8.22 -4.52 -2.98
C ALA A 136 -8.18 -3.15 -2.29
N SER A 137 -8.07 -3.12 -0.96
CA SER A 137 -7.95 -1.86 -0.21
C SER A 137 -6.67 -1.09 -0.54
N MET A 138 -5.56 -1.79 -0.83
CA MET A 138 -4.33 -1.14 -1.29
C MET A 138 -4.47 -0.61 -2.71
N ALA A 139 -5.08 -1.36 -3.62
CA ALA A 139 -5.38 -0.87 -4.96
C ALA A 139 -6.23 0.42 -4.93
N VAL A 140 -7.28 0.45 -4.10
CA VAL A 140 -8.10 1.66 -3.89
C VAL A 140 -7.26 2.83 -3.35
N MET A 141 -6.35 2.57 -2.41
CA MET A 141 -5.49 3.62 -1.84
C MET A 141 -4.56 4.23 -2.88
N PHE A 142 -3.87 3.41 -3.69
CA PHE A 142 -3.00 3.92 -4.75
C PHE A 142 -3.79 4.63 -5.85
N LYS A 143 -4.96 4.08 -6.24
CA LYS A 143 -5.86 4.72 -7.19
C LYS A 143 -6.32 6.09 -6.71
N ALA A 144 -6.70 6.22 -5.43
CA ALA A 144 -7.10 7.50 -4.86
C ALA A 144 -5.96 8.54 -4.84
N MET A 145 -4.72 8.12 -4.58
CA MET A 145 -3.56 9.02 -4.66
C MET A 145 -3.30 9.51 -6.08
N TRP A 146 -3.36 8.60 -7.07
CA TRP A 146 -3.21 8.98 -8.48
C TRP A 146 -4.34 9.91 -8.94
N ASP A 147 -5.59 9.60 -8.58
CA ASP A 147 -6.75 10.43 -8.92
C ASP A 147 -6.66 11.83 -8.34
N TYR A 148 -6.22 11.96 -7.09
CA TYR A 148 -5.98 13.26 -6.46
C TYR A 148 -4.90 14.06 -7.21
N TRP A 149 -3.79 13.40 -7.57
CA TRP A 149 -2.68 14.07 -8.26
C TRP A 149 -3.10 14.58 -9.65
N ARG A 150 -3.79 13.71 -10.42
CA ARG A 150 -4.37 14.06 -11.72
C ARG A 150 -5.32 15.26 -11.63
N GLY A 151 -6.22 15.28 -10.64
CA GLY A 151 -7.17 16.39 -10.46
C GLY A 151 -6.51 17.74 -10.20
N GLN A 152 -5.27 17.75 -9.69
CA GLN A 152 -4.51 18.99 -9.51
C GLN A 152 -3.96 19.54 -10.84
N GLU A 153 -3.66 18.69 -11.83
CA GLU A 153 -3.19 19.11 -13.16
C GLU A 153 -4.33 19.67 -14.01
N ASP A 154 -5.55 19.15 -13.83
CA ASP A 154 -6.75 19.57 -14.55
C ASP A 154 -7.38 20.89 -14.00
N GLY A 155 -6.81 21.47 -12.92
CA GLY A 155 -7.27 22.74 -12.35
C GLY A 155 -8.59 22.66 -11.57
N GLU A 156 -9.05 21.46 -11.21
CA GLU A 156 -10.19 21.25 -10.31
C GLU A 156 -9.73 21.19 -8.86
N THR A 157 -9.18 22.28 -8.32
CA THR A 157 -9.20 22.56 -6.86
C THR A 157 -8.98 24.04 -6.55
#